data_AF-A0AAJ1NKU0-F1
#
_entry.id   AF-A0AAJ1NKU0-F1
#
_cell.length_a   1.000
_cell.length_b   1.000
_cell.length_c   1.000
_cell.angle_alpha   90.00
_cell.angle_beta   90.00
_cell.angle_gamma   90.00
#
_symmetry.space_group_name_H-M   'P 1'
#
loop_
_entity.id
_entity.type
_entity.pdbx_description
1 polymer ?
#
loop_
_entity_poly.entity_id
_entity_poly.type
_entity_poly.pdbx_seq_one_letter_code
_entity_poly.pdbx_strand_id
1 'polypeptide(L)'
;MIEILRTILNFLISLFSGELPIVYYVWIIALFVIQMIQATLSYKFFKKKDNFSTYISTELLAFTILLFGGMLISKLLAYIIDDPTISMTNVTHYFISLIILTIFVSIGFIKDFLQSSISNKNVALFAILVVSLLSSILSFKFLSPFIAGSFTLSKSFITTLIIVVLGLIALLISLEEKYADEKETENV
;
A
#
# COMPACT_ATOMS: atom_id res chain seq x y z
N MET A 1 12.45 -16.74 8.29
CA MET A 1 11.20 -17.51 8.06
C MET A 1 10.31 -17.54 9.30
N ILE A 2 10.82 -17.93 10.48
CA ILE A 2 10.05 -17.98 11.75
C ILE A 2 9.45 -16.62 12.14
N GLU A 3 10.20 -15.53 11.98
CA GLU A 3 9.77 -14.19 12.42
C GLU A 3 8.69 -13.55 11.53
N ILE A 4 8.73 -13.83 10.22
CA ILE A 4 7.68 -13.43 9.27
C ILE A 4 6.38 -14.14 9.62
N LEU A 5 6.43 -15.47 9.79
CA LEU A 5 5.28 -16.28 10.17
C LEU A 5 4.70 -15.83 11.52
N ARG A 6 5.57 -15.55 12.50
CA ARG A 6 5.15 -15.04 13.81
C ARG A 6 4.45 -13.69 13.70
N THR A 7 4.95 -12.78 12.87
CA THR A 7 4.33 -11.45 12.67
C THR A 7 2.94 -11.58 12.06
N ILE A 8 2.80 -12.42 11.04
CA ILE A 8 1.51 -12.67 10.36
C ILE A 8 0.52 -13.33 11.33
N LEU A 9 0.94 -14.39 12.04
CA LEU A 9 0.07 -15.08 13.01
C LEU A 9 -0.37 -14.15 14.14
N ASN A 10 0.55 -13.37 14.72
CA ASN A 10 0.20 -12.41 15.77
C ASN A 10 -0.80 -11.37 15.28
N PHE A 11 -0.65 -10.91 14.04
CA PHE A 11 -1.62 -10.00 13.43
C PHE A 11 -2.99 -10.65 13.28
N LEU A 12 -3.06 -11.87 12.74
CA LEU A 12 -4.33 -12.58 12.58
C LEU A 12 -5.00 -12.84 13.92
N ILE A 13 -4.24 -13.23 14.95
CA ILE A 13 -4.75 -13.40 16.31
C ILE A 13 -5.33 -12.08 16.81
N SER A 14 -4.57 -10.98 16.74
CA SER A 14 -5.02 -9.64 17.18
C SER A 14 -6.26 -9.17 16.40
N LEU A 15 -6.32 -9.48 15.11
CA LEU A 15 -7.44 -9.11 14.24
C LEU A 15 -8.71 -9.85 14.67
N PHE A 16 -8.65 -11.16 14.88
CA PHE A 16 -9.84 -11.96 15.22
C PHE A 16 -10.18 -11.97 16.71
N SER A 17 -9.26 -11.59 17.60
CA SER A 17 -9.51 -11.49 19.04
C SER A 17 -10.34 -10.27 19.44
N GLY A 18 -10.46 -9.27 18.57
CA GLY A 18 -11.12 -8.00 18.89
C GLY A 18 -10.25 -7.03 19.70
N GLU A 19 -8.95 -7.31 19.84
CA GLU A 19 -8.02 -6.54 20.68
C GLU A 19 -7.52 -5.25 20.00
N LEU A 20 -7.73 -5.09 18.69
CA LEU A 20 -7.32 -3.87 17.99
C LEU A 20 -8.30 -2.72 18.27
N PRO A 21 -7.84 -1.45 18.22
CA PRO A 21 -8.75 -0.32 18.31
C PRO A 21 -9.82 -0.37 17.22
N ILE A 22 -11.06 0.02 17.55
CA ILE A 22 -12.20 0.03 16.60
C ILE A 22 -11.86 0.78 15.30
N VAL A 23 -11.10 1.88 15.42
CA VAL A 23 -10.62 2.66 14.27
C VAL A 23 -9.87 1.78 13.26
N TYR A 24 -9.06 0.82 13.71
CA TYR A 24 -8.34 -0.11 12.85
C TYR A 24 -9.30 -0.94 11.99
N TYR A 25 -10.30 -1.55 12.62
CA TYR A 25 -11.29 -2.39 11.95
C TYR A 25 -12.13 -1.63 10.93
N VAL A 26 -12.61 -0.44 11.32
CA VAL A 26 -13.37 0.41 10.40
C VAL A 26 -12.51 0.82 9.22
N TRP A 27 -11.24 1.16 9.45
CA TRP A 27 -10.33 1.62 8.41
C TRP A 27 -9.99 0.52 7.41
N ILE A 28 -9.65 -0.69 7.86
CA ILE A 28 -9.33 -1.79 6.95
C ILE A 28 -10.53 -2.18 6.08
N ILE A 29 -11.73 -2.17 6.65
CA ILE A 29 -12.97 -2.44 5.90
C ILE A 29 -13.24 -1.32 4.89
N ALA A 30 -13.09 -0.05 5.29
CA ALA A 30 -13.27 1.08 4.40
C ALA A 30 -12.29 1.02 3.21
N LEU A 31 -11.00 0.76 3.47
CA LEU A 31 -10.00 0.59 2.42
C LEU A 31 -10.33 -0.58 1.49
N PHE A 32 -10.79 -1.70 2.04
CA PHE A 32 -11.21 -2.85 1.25
C PHE A 32 -12.37 -2.49 0.31
N VAL A 33 -13.43 -1.86 0.82
CA VAL A 33 -14.59 -1.44 0.02
C VAL A 33 -14.17 -0.45 -1.06
N ILE A 34 -13.34 0.54 -0.71
CA ILE A 34 -12.83 1.52 -1.68
C ILE A 34 -12.02 0.82 -2.77
N GLN A 35 -11.12 -0.10 -2.42
CA GLN A 35 -10.32 -0.87 -3.39
C GLN A 35 -11.22 -1.64 -4.35
N MET A 36 -12.27 -2.30 -3.86
CA MET A 36 -13.19 -3.07 -4.70
C MET A 36 -13.98 -2.19 -5.66
N ILE A 37 -14.42 -1.02 -5.19
CA ILE A 37 -15.08 -0.01 -6.05
C ILE A 37 -14.09 0.47 -7.11
N GLN A 38 -12.88 0.87 -6.70
CA GLN A 38 -11.85 1.35 -7.63
C GLN A 38 -11.47 0.31 -8.66
N ALA A 39 -11.21 -0.94 -8.27
CA ALA A 39 -10.88 -2.02 -9.18
C ALA A 39 -12.02 -2.24 -10.21
N THR A 40 -13.28 -2.23 -9.75
CA THR A 40 -14.42 -2.37 -10.65
C THR A 40 -14.52 -1.22 -11.65
N LEU A 41 -14.31 0.02 -11.20
CA LEU A 41 -14.31 1.20 -12.08
C LEU A 41 -13.12 1.19 -13.04
N SER A 42 -11.91 0.88 -12.56
CA SER A 42 -10.69 0.79 -13.37
C SER A 42 -10.84 -0.26 -14.47
N TYR A 43 -11.38 -1.44 -14.14
CA TYR A 43 -11.65 -2.48 -15.13
C TYR A 43 -12.55 -1.97 -16.27
N LYS A 44 -13.64 -1.30 -15.91
CA LYS A 44 -14.64 -0.81 -16.86
C LYS A 44 -14.14 0.36 -17.69
N PHE A 45 -13.49 1.35 -17.08
CA PHE A 45 -13.08 2.58 -17.76
C PHE A 45 -11.80 2.41 -18.58
N PHE A 46 -10.82 1.65 -18.07
CA PHE A 46 -9.52 1.48 -18.73
C PHE A 46 -9.43 0.19 -19.54
N LYS A 47 -10.55 -0.54 -19.71
CA LYS A 47 -10.67 -1.75 -20.55
C LYS A 47 -9.50 -2.72 -20.35
N LYS A 48 -9.26 -3.12 -19.09
CA LYS A 48 -8.18 -4.04 -18.75
C LYS A 48 -8.34 -5.35 -19.55
N LYS A 49 -7.24 -5.83 -20.15
CA LYS A 49 -7.24 -6.95 -21.11
C LYS A 49 -7.56 -8.30 -20.46
N ASP A 50 -7.30 -8.45 -19.16
CA ASP A 50 -7.55 -9.69 -18.44
C ASP A 50 -9.06 -9.92 -18.18
N ASN A 51 -9.44 -11.16 -17.87
CA ASN A 51 -10.78 -11.47 -17.41
C ASN A 51 -11.09 -10.75 -16.08
N PHE A 52 -12.32 -10.26 -15.91
CA PHE A 52 -12.75 -9.52 -14.71
C PHE A 52 -12.41 -10.26 -13.41
N SER A 53 -12.71 -11.56 -13.33
CA SER A 53 -12.42 -12.37 -12.15
C SER A 53 -10.92 -12.43 -11.83
N THR A 54 -10.08 -12.52 -12.85
CA THR A 54 -8.62 -12.56 -12.67
C THR A 54 -8.12 -11.21 -12.18
N TYR A 55 -8.59 -10.12 -12.79
CA TYR A 55 -8.22 -8.76 -12.40
C TYR A 55 -8.60 -8.46 -10.94
N ILE A 56 -9.84 -8.74 -10.55
CA ILE A 56 -10.31 -8.55 -9.17
C ILE A 56 -9.52 -9.43 -8.18
N SER A 57 -9.22 -10.68 -8.54
CA SER A 57 -8.40 -11.56 -7.69
C SER A 57 -6.99 -11.02 -7.49
N THR A 58 -6.37 -10.50 -8.55
CA THR A 58 -5.04 -9.86 -8.48
C THR A 58 -5.06 -8.63 -7.57
N GLU A 59 -6.07 -7.77 -7.68
CA GLU A 59 -6.22 -6.59 -6.81
C GLU A 59 -6.41 -6.99 -5.33
N LEU A 60 -7.18 -8.05 -5.07
CA LEU A 60 -7.39 -8.58 -3.72
C LEU A 60 -6.11 -9.22 -3.14
N LEU A 61 -5.33 -9.90 -3.97
CA LEU A 61 -4.01 -10.41 -3.61
C LEU A 61 -3.04 -9.25 -3.32
N ALA A 62 -3.02 -8.22 -4.16
CA ALA A 62 -2.18 -7.04 -3.96
C ALA A 62 -2.53 -6.34 -2.64
N PHE A 63 -3.81 -6.16 -2.34
CA PHE A 63 -4.28 -5.61 -1.06
C PHE A 63 -3.75 -6.44 0.13
N THR A 64 -3.86 -7.76 0.04
CA THR A 64 -3.42 -8.69 1.10
C THR A 64 -1.90 -8.68 1.27
N ILE A 65 -1.15 -8.71 0.16
CA ILE A 65 0.32 -8.64 0.15
C ILE A 65 0.79 -7.32 0.74
N LEU A 66 0.16 -6.20 0.39
CA LEU A 66 0.51 -4.88 0.92
C LEU A 66 0.18 -4.77 2.41
N LEU A 67 -0.92 -5.36 2.87
CA LEU A 67 -1.26 -5.38 4.29
C LEU A 67 -0.20 -6.11 5.12
N PHE A 68 0.22 -7.31 4.71
CA PHE A 68 1.26 -8.04 5.44
C PHE A 68 2.65 -7.44 5.21
N GLY A 69 2.96 -7.10 3.97
CA GLY A 69 4.23 -6.51 3.56
C GLY A 69 4.49 -5.18 4.25
N GLY A 70 3.48 -4.33 4.41
CA GLY A 70 3.58 -3.06 5.12
C GLY A 70 3.96 -3.23 6.60
N MET A 71 3.46 -4.28 7.26
CA MET A 71 3.86 -4.60 8.65
C MET A 71 5.32 -5.03 8.71
N LEU A 72 5.76 -5.87 7.78
CA LEU A 72 7.14 -6.35 7.71
C LEU A 72 8.13 -5.22 7.40
N ILE A 73 7.79 -4.37 6.43
CA ILE A 73 8.58 -3.17 6.07
C ILE A 73 8.66 -2.24 7.28
N SER A 74 7.55 -2.02 7.98
CA SER A 74 7.52 -1.18 9.17
C SER A 74 8.45 -1.71 10.28
N LYS A 75 8.41 -3.02 10.55
CA LYS A 75 9.32 -3.67 11.51
C LYS A 75 10.78 -3.56 11.11
N LEU A 76 11.07 -3.84 9.84
CA LEU A 76 12.43 -3.74 9.29
C LEU A 76 12.97 -2.32 9.42
N LEU A 77 12.16 -1.31 9.09
CA LEU A 77 12.55 0.08 9.21
C LEU A 77 12.76 0.51 10.66
N ALA A 78 11.91 0.08 11.59
CA ALA A 78 12.08 0.40 13.00
C ALA A 78 13.38 -0.18 13.56
N TYR A 79 13.75 -1.37 13.10
CA TYR A 79 15.03 -2.00 13.42
C TYR A 79 16.22 -1.24 12.81
N ILE A 80 16.15 -0.84 11.54
CA ILE A 80 17.25 -0.13 10.85
C ILE A 80 17.48 1.27 11.42
N ILE A 81 16.40 1.99 11.73
CA ILE A 81 16.46 3.36 12.25
C ILE A 81 16.78 3.38 13.75
N ASP A 82 16.74 2.22 14.40
CA ASP A 82 16.86 2.07 15.85
C ASP A 82 15.89 2.99 16.58
N ASP A 83 14.62 2.98 16.16
CA ASP A 83 13.57 3.78 16.78
C ASP A 83 12.95 3.00 17.95
N PRO A 84 13.30 3.32 19.22
CA PRO A 84 12.83 2.56 20.38
C PRO A 84 11.33 2.73 20.61
N THR A 85 10.71 3.79 20.09
CA THR A 85 9.28 4.05 20.29
C THR A 85 8.41 3.13 19.44
N ILE A 86 8.89 2.82 18.23
CA ILE A 86 8.15 2.01 17.25
C ILE A 86 8.43 0.52 17.45
N SER A 87 9.67 0.15 17.77
CA SER A 87 10.11 -1.25 17.89
C SER A 87 9.42 -2.04 19.00
N MET A 88 8.82 -1.37 19.99
CA MET A 88 8.24 -2.02 21.16
C MET A 88 6.80 -2.51 20.99
N THR A 89 6.03 -2.07 19.97
CA THR A 89 4.60 -2.41 19.88
C THR A 89 4.15 -2.91 18.52
N ASN A 90 3.61 -4.14 18.48
CA ASN A 90 3.05 -4.73 17.25
C ASN A 90 1.91 -3.89 16.66
N VAL A 91 1.09 -3.25 17.51
CA VAL A 91 -0.03 -2.41 17.10
C VAL A 91 0.43 -1.23 16.24
N THR A 92 1.57 -0.61 16.57
CA THR A 92 2.14 0.49 15.76
C THR A 92 2.45 0.03 14.34
N HIS A 93 3.05 -1.15 14.19
CA HIS A 93 3.34 -1.71 12.88
C HIS A 93 2.07 -2.03 12.07
N TYR A 94 0.98 -2.43 12.75
CA TYR A 94 -0.30 -2.64 12.10
C TYR A 94 -0.87 -1.33 11.55
N PHE A 95 -0.84 -0.25 12.34
CA PHE A 95 -1.29 1.07 11.90
C PHE A 95 -0.41 1.65 10.78
N ILE A 96 0.90 1.50 10.87
CA ILE A 96 1.80 1.90 9.78
C ILE A 96 1.47 1.14 8.50
N SER A 97 1.17 -0.15 8.59
CA SER A 97 0.72 -0.92 7.43
C SER A 97 -0.57 -0.36 6.83
N LEU A 98 -1.54 0.05 7.66
CA LEU A 98 -2.75 0.73 7.16
C LEU A 98 -2.45 2.07 6.47
N ILE A 99 -1.46 2.83 6.95
CA ILE A 99 -1.03 4.05 6.26
C ILE A 99 -0.49 3.69 4.87
N ILE A 100 0.41 2.71 4.79
CA ILE A 100 0.96 2.24 3.51
C ILE A 100 -0.16 1.81 2.57
N LEU A 101 -1.11 1.01 3.07
CA LEU A 101 -2.25 0.54 2.30
C LEU A 101 -3.14 1.70 1.83
N THR A 102 -3.35 2.72 2.67
CA THR A 102 -4.09 3.94 2.30
C THR A 102 -3.41 4.68 1.15
N ILE A 103 -2.09 4.79 1.19
CA ILE A 103 -1.30 5.39 0.10
C ILE A 103 -1.52 4.61 -1.19
N PHE A 104 -1.39 3.29 -1.18
CA PHE A 104 -1.61 2.46 -2.37
C PHE A 104 -3.04 2.57 -2.91
N VAL A 105 -4.05 2.44 -2.05
CA VAL A 105 -5.47 2.54 -2.45
C VAL A 105 -5.79 3.93 -3.00
N SER A 106 -5.22 5.01 -2.45
CA SER A 106 -5.48 6.35 -2.98
C SER A 106 -4.84 6.63 -4.33
N ILE A 107 -3.72 5.97 -4.63
CA ILE A 107 -2.99 6.15 -5.89
C ILE A 107 -3.52 5.21 -6.98
N GLY A 108 -4.08 4.04 -6.63
CA GLY A 108 -4.48 2.99 -7.56
C GLY A 108 -5.27 3.48 -8.78
N PHE A 109 -6.45 4.05 -8.56
CA PHE A 109 -7.25 4.60 -9.66
C PHE A 109 -6.58 5.79 -10.38
N ILE A 110 -5.87 6.66 -9.65
CA ILE A 110 -5.19 7.83 -10.22
C ILE A 110 -4.05 7.38 -11.16
N LYS A 111 -3.34 6.30 -10.80
CA LYS A 111 -2.29 5.69 -11.61
C LYS A 111 -2.84 5.28 -12.97
N ASP A 112 -3.91 4.50 -12.97
CA ASP A 112 -4.55 4.04 -14.21
C ASP A 112 -5.04 5.24 -15.06
N PHE A 113 -5.62 6.25 -14.41
CA PHE A 113 -6.07 7.47 -15.08
C PHE A 113 -4.91 8.23 -15.74
N LEU A 114 -3.80 8.43 -15.02
CA LEU A 114 -2.63 9.14 -15.53
C LEU A 114 -1.96 8.36 -16.67
N GLN A 115 -1.81 7.04 -16.55
CA GLN A 115 -1.27 6.18 -17.61
C GLN A 115 -2.13 6.22 -18.87
N SER A 116 -3.46 6.24 -18.72
CA SER A 116 -4.37 6.34 -19.87
C SER A 116 -4.39 7.73 -20.51
N SER A 117 -4.08 8.78 -19.75
CA SER A 117 -4.22 10.18 -20.20
C SER A 117 -2.92 10.75 -20.77
N ILE A 118 -1.77 10.29 -20.29
CA ILE A 118 -0.46 10.82 -20.67
C ILE A 118 0.21 9.84 -21.64
N SER A 119 0.39 10.25 -22.89
CA SER A 119 1.00 9.40 -23.93
C SER A 119 2.48 9.09 -23.69
N ASN A 120 3.22 10.02 -23.07
CA ASN A 120 4.64 9.82 -22.77
C ASN A 120 4.82 9.04 -21.46
N LYS A 121 5.30 7.80 -21.56
CA LYS A 121 5.52 6.90 -20.42
C LYS A 121 6.34 7.55 -19.30
N ASN A 122 7.44 8.24 -19.62
CA ASN A 122 8.29 8.87 -18.61
C ASN A 122 7.58 10.01 -17.86
N VAL A 123 6.77 10.79 -18.57
CA VAL A 123 5.97 11.87 -17.97
C VAL A 123 4.86 11.29 -17.11
N ALA A 124 4.23 10.19 -17.54
CA ALA A 124 3.21 9.49 -16.77
C ALA A 124 3.79 8.95 -15.45
N LEU A 125 4.94 8.26 -15.52
CA LEU A 125 5.67 7.78 -14.34
C LEU A 125 6.02 8.91 -13.38
N PHE A 126 6.57 10.01 -13.89
CA PHE A 126 6.89 11.17 -13.07
C PHE A 126 5.66 11.76 -12.38
N ALA A 127 4.55 11.92 -13.11
CA ALA A 127 3.29 12.41 -12.55
C ALA A 127 2.77 11.48 -11.45
N ILE A 128 2.85 10.15 -11.65
CA ILE A 128 2.46 9.17 -10.65
C ILE A 128 3.32 9.29 -9.40
N LEU A 129 4.64 9.46 -9.53
CA LEU A 129 5.53 9.65 -8.38
C LEU A 129 5.22 10.94 -7.61
N VAL A 130 4.91 12.04 -8.29
CA VAL A 130 4.50 13.29 -7.65
C VAL A 130 3.19 13.11 -6.88
N VAL A 131 2.18 12.49 -7.50
CA VAL A 131 0.91 12.17 -6.82
C VAL A 131 1.14 11.23 -5.64
N SER A 132 2.04 10.26 -5.78
CA SER A 132 2.38 9.30 -4.73
C SER A 132 3.03 9.98 -3.53
N LEU A 133 3.91 10.96 -3.77
CA LEU A 133 4.55 11.75 -2.73
C LEU A 133 3.51 12.59 -1.99
N LEU A 134 2.63 13.28 -2.72
CA LEU A 134 1.55 14.07 -2.13
C LEU A 134 0.59 13.19 -1.31
N SER A 135 0.17 12.04 -1.86
CA SER A 135 -0.66 11.08 -1.14
C SER A 135 0.02 10.59 0.14
N SER A 136 1.32 10.29 0.08
CA SER A 136 2.08 9.87 1.26
C SER A 136 2.11 10.93 2.34
N ILE A 137 2.44 12.18 1.99
CA ILE A 137 2.48 13.31 2.93
C ILE A 137 1.09 13.54 3.54
N LEU A 138 0.04 13.56 2.72
CA LEU A 138 -1.33 13.75 3.19
C LEU A 138 -1.78 12.61 4.09
N SER A 139 -1.45 11.37 3.74
CA SER A 139 -1.75 10.18 4.54
C SER A 139 -1.13 10.31 5.92
N PHE A 140 0.17 10.62 6.04
CA PHE A 140 0.78 10.85 7.37
C PHE A 140 0.17 12.04 8.10
N LYS A 141 -0.13 13.14 7.41
CA LYS A 141 -0.71 14.33 8.05
C LYS A 141 -2.11 14.07 8.61
N PHE A 142 -2.96 13.35 7.87
CA PHE A 142 -4.33 13.08 8.28
C PHE A 142 -4.46 11.86 9.20
N LEU A 143 -3.64 10.83 9.00
CA LEU A 143 -3.70 9.59 9.80
C LEU A 143 -2.92 9.69 11.10
N SER A 144 -1.85 10.47 11.15
CA SER A 144 -1.05 10.61 12.37
C SER A 144 -1.88 11.03 13.58
N PRO A 145 -2.84 11.97 13.52
CA PRO A 145 -3.72 12.31 14.64
C PRO A 145 -4.60 11.15 15.14
N PHE A 146 -5.08 10.28 14.24
CA PHE A 146 -5.86 9.10 14.60
C PHE A 146 -5.00 7.98 15.22
N ILE A 147 -3.68 8.10 15.09
CA ILE A 147 -2.66 7.19 15.64
C ILE A 147 -1.98 7.82 16.87
N ALA A 148 -2.01 9.14 17.01
CA ALA A 148 -1.26 9.92 18.02
C ALA A 148 -1.75 9.73 19.46
N GLY A 149 -2.96 9.21 19.66
CA GLY A 149 -3.41 8.74 20.98
C GLY A 149 -2.73 7.43 21.41
N SER A 150 -2.11 6.72 20.46
CA SER A 150 -1.54 5.40 20.64
C SER A 150 0.00 5.46 20.70
N PHE A 151 0.67 6.16 19.76
CA PHE A 151 2.14 6.20 19.66
C PHE A 151 2.64 7.44 18.89
N THR A 152 3.88 7.90 19.17
CA THR A 152 4.55 8.99 18.44
C THR A 152 5.54 8.45 17.42
N LEU A 153 5.42 8.85 16.15
CA LEU A 153 6.38 8.49 15.10
C LEU A 153 7.48 9.55 14.96
N SER A 154 8.74 9.13 14.87
CA SER A 154 9.84 10.05 14.59
C SER A 154 9.78 10.59 13.16
N LYS A 155 10.24 11.84 12.96
CA LYS A 155 10.31 12.46 11.62
C LYS A 155 11.23 11.68 10.68
N SER A 156 12.32 11.14 11.20
CA SER A 156 13.24 10.27 10.44
C SER A 156 12.52 9.02 9.95
N PHE A 157 11.77 8.33 10.80
CA PHE A 157 10.99 7.16 10.40
C PHE A 157 9.96 7.47 9.32
N ILE A 158 9.17 8.54 9.50
CA ILE A 158 8.18 8.96 8.50
C ILE A 158 8.85 9.24 7.16
N THR A 159 9.95 10.00 7.17
CA THR A 159 10.67 10.38 5.94
C THR A 159 11.22 9.16 5.21
N THR A 160 11.89 8.25 5.93
CA THR A 160 12.43 7.02 5.36
C THR A 160 11.33 6.14 4.80
N LEU A 161 10.19 6.02 5.51
CA LEU A 161 9.07 5.22 5.04
C LEU A 161 8.46 5.81 3.76
N ILE A 162 8.31 7.13 3.65
CA ILE A 162 7.86 7.78 2.41
C ILE A 162 8.80 7.44 1.25
N ILE A 163 10.12 7.53 1.46
CA ILE A 163 11.12 7.21 0.43
C ILE A 163 11.00 5.74 0.00
N VAL A 164 10.88 4.81 0.95
CA VAL A 164 10.72 3.38 0.66
C VAL A 164 9.42 3.11 -0.11
N VAL A 165 8.31 3.70 0.31
CA VAL A 165 7.01 3.54 -0.37
C VAL A 165 7.06 4.07 -1.80
N LEU A 166 7.70 5.23 -2.03
CA LEU A 166 7.90 5.76 -3.38
C LEU A 166 8.76 4.83 -4.25
N GLY A 167 9.85 4.31 -3.69
CA GLY A 167 10.70 3.33 -4.38
C GLY A 167 9.93 2.07 -4.75
N LEU A 168 9.08 1.57 -3.85
CA LEU A 168 8.23 0.41 -4.12
C LEU A 168 7.20 0.69 -5.21
N ILE A 169 6.55 1.85 -5.20
CA ILE A 169 5.60 2.25 -6.24
C ILE A 169 6.30 2.31 -7.60
N ALA A 170 7.47 2.97 -7.67
CA ALA A 170 8.26 3.05 -8.90
C ALA A 170 8.64 1.66 -9.44
N LEU A 171 9.05 0.77 -8.54
CA LEU A 171 9.44 -0.60 -8.88
C LEU A 171 8.24 -1.42 -9.37
N LEU A 172 7.09 -1.34 -8.68
CA LEU A 172 5.89 -2.07 -9.06
C LEU A 172 5.37 -1.65 -10.44
N ILE A 173 5.40 -0.35 -10.73
CA ILE A 173 4.96 0.14 -12.05
C ILE A 173 5.94 -0.30 -13.14
N SER A 174 7.24 -0.20 -12.89
CA SER A 174 8.27 -0.67 -13.85
C SER A 174 8.11 -2.17 -14.15
N LEU A 175 7.77 -2.99 -13.15
CA LEU A 175 7.50 -4.41 -13.35
C LEU A 175 6.21 -4.62 -14.13
N GLU A 176 5.12 -3.92 -13.79
CA GLU A 176 3.84 -4.00 -14.51
C GLU A 176 4.01 -3.68 -16.00
N GLU A 177 4.77 -2.63 -16.32
CA GLU A 177 5.09 -2.26 -17.70
C GLU A 177 5.90 -3.35 -18.41
N LYS A 178 6.94 -3.89 -17.75
CA LYS A 178 7.75 -4.97 -18.32
C LYS A 178 6.91 -6.22 -18.62
N TYR A 179 6.04 -6.62 -17.70
CA TYR A 179 5.14 -7.76 -17.88
C TYR A 179 4.11 -7.53 -18.99
N ALA A 180 3.64 -6.29 -19.16
CA ALA A 180 2.73 -5.94 -20.25
C ALA A 180 3.41 -6.06 -21.61
N ASP A 181 4.64 -5.57 -21.74
CA ASP A 181 5.42 -5.65 -22.98
C ASP A 181 5.73 -7.12 -23.36
N GLU A 182 6.07 -7.97 -22.38
CA GLU A 182 6.33 -9.42 -22.61
C GLU A 182 5.07 -10.16 -23.14
N LYS A 183 3.89 -9.91 -22.55
CA LYS A 183 2.63 -10.49 -23.03
C LYS A 183 2.25 -10.06 -24.44
N GLU A 184 2.63 -8.86 -24.88
CA GLU A 184 2.38 -8.43 -26.25
C GLU A 184 3.27 -9.18 -27.25
N THR A 185 4.50 -9.52 -26.87
CA THR A 185 5.41 -10.30 -27.73
C THR A 185 5.08 -11.79 -27.86
N GLU A 186 4.41 -12.40 -26.87
CA GLU A 186 3.99 -13.81 -26.95
C GLU A 186 2.75 -14.05 -27.84
N ASN A 187 1.99 -12.99 -28.14
CA ASN A 187 0.75 -13.07 -28.93
C ASN A 187 0.93 -12.70 -30.43
N VAL A 188 2.18 -12.56 -30.90
CA VAL A 188 2.57 -12.29 -32.30
C VAL A 188 3.26 -13.52 -32.88
#